data_AF-A0A2B4RJ69-F1
#
_entry.id   AF-A0A2B4RJ69-F1
#
_cell.length_a   1.000
_cell.length_b   1.000
_cell.length_c   1.000
_cell.angle_alpha   90.00
_cell.angle_beta   90.00
_cell.angle_gamma   90.00
#
_symmetry.space_group_name_H-M   'P 1'
#
loop_
_entity.id
_entity.type
_entity.pdbx_description
1 polymer ?
#
loop_
_entity_poly.entity_id
_entity_poly.type
_entity_poly.pdbx_seq_one_letter_code
_entity_poly.pdbx_strand_id
1 'polypeptide(L)'
;MESLTEISKSQPHAAYVAFTKGFKSKFTYYLRTIESFEEYVDPIEEVIHTSFLPSLFGRAEPLPEEVEELVNLSPAQGGIGIPDLKRESPKQFKASCDITALHVNSIVTQSSTIPARELIEERKREINAQRRAAAKSRIDRIDESLSPDLLQSEPQTRDKGASSWLNATPIEEHGLVLNKREFRDSLCLCYNLPLPNLRWGVRSLTEIPQGSFVCEYTGDLISDTEADARDDDDYLFDLDCKENAHELYCIDAKHYGNISRFINHSCEPNVFPIRVFIHHRDLRFPRIAFFALKEINVHDEICFNYGDRFWSVKRKEFFCECATPSCKYRDHNG
;
A
#
# COMPACT_ATOMS: atom_id res chain seq x y z
N MET A 1 8.49 17.16 8.76
CA MET A 1 7.91 16.32 7.69
C MET A 1 8.83 15.16 7.34
N GLU A 2 10.14 15.36 7.20
CA GLU A 2 11.13 14.31 6.89
C GLU A 2 11.03 13.06 7.78
N SER A 3 10.92 13.21 9.11
CA SER A 3 10.76 12.05 10.01
C SER A 3 9.49 11.25 9.73
N LEU A 4 8.40 11.92 9.32
CA LEU A 4 7.16 11.25 8.95
C LEU A 4 7.29 10.50 7.62
N THR A 5 8.07 11.04 6.69
CA THR A 5 8.45 10.39 5.43
C THR A 5 9.30 9.15 5.67
N GLU A 6 10.22 9.17 6.63
CA GLU A 6 11.00 7.98 6.96
C GLU A 6 10.11 6.87 7.51
N ILE A 7 9.19 7.22 8.42
CA ILE A 7 8.19 6.27 8.96
C ILE A 7 7.29 5.72 7.85
N SER A 8 6.91 6.53 6.84
CA SER A 8 6.03 6.05 5.77
C SER A 8 6.67 4.97 4.87
N LYS A 9 8.00 4.81 4.92
CA LYS A 9 8.70 3.74 4.18
C LYS A 9 8.42 2.35 4.77
N SER A 10 8.29 2.23 6.09
CA SER A 10 7.98 0.97 6.78
C SER A 10 6.50 0.87 7.15
N GLN A 11 5.91 1.95 7.66
CA GLN A 11 4.54 2.00 8.20
C GLN A 11 3.71 3.10 7.52
N PRO A 12 3.37 2.96 6.22
CA PRO A 12 2.70 4.01 5.45
C PRO A 12 1.32 4.38 6.00
N HIS A 13 0.54 3.40 6.45
CA HIS A 13 -0.79 3.64 7.01
C HIS A 13 -0.73 4.48 8.29
N ALA A 14 0.19 4.16 9.21
CA ALA A 14 0.39 4.93 10.44
C ALA A 14 0.87 6.36 10.14
N ALA A 15 1.82 6.51 9.20
CA ALA A 15 2.32 7.82 8.80
C ALA A 15 1.22 8.71 8.17
N TYR A 16 0.39 8.13 7.31
CA TYR A 16 -0.77 8.81 6.73
C TYR A 16 -1.77 9.26 7.79
N VAL A 17 -2.08 8.42 8.78
CA VAL A 17 -2.99 8.76 9.88
C VAL A 17 -2.40 9.83 10.78
N ALA A 18 -1.10 9.76 11.09
CA ALA A 18 -0.40 10.80 11.84
C ALA A 18 -0.42 12.15 11.10
N PHE A 19 -0.32 12.14 9.76
CA PHE A 19 -0.50 13.35 8.97
C PHE A 19 -1.93 13.89 9.09
N THR A 20 -2.92 13.08 8.73
CA THR A 20 -4.32 13.52 8.57
C THR A 20 -5.00 13.85 9.89
N LYS A 21 -4.67 13.14 10.98
CA LYS A 21 -5.23 13.37 12.33
C LYS A 21 -4.33 14.26 13.21
N GLY A 22 -3.04 14.35 12.92
CA GLY A 22 -2.07 15.10 13.72
C GLY A 22 -1.60 16.40 13.05
N PHE A 23 -0.83 16.29 11.96
CA PHE A 23 -0.22 17.47 11.30
C PHE A 23 -1.26 18.40 10.67
N LYS A 24 -2.32 17.85 10.07
CA LYS A 24 -3.36 18.62 9.39
C LYS A 24 -4.02 19.65 10.30
N SER A 25 -4.28 19.32 11.57
CA SER A 25 -4.88 20.26 12.53
C SER A 25 -3.92 21.40 12.89
N LYS A 26 -2.61 21.11 13.02
CA LYS A 26 -1.57 22.13 13.25
C LYS A 26 -1.45 23.07 12.05
N PHE A 27 -1.39 22.55 10.83
CA PHE A 27 -1.39 23.38 9.63
C PHE A 27 -2.66 24.22 9.52
N THR A 28 -3.83 23.64 9.79
CA THR A 28 -5.09 24.39 9.80
C THR A 28 -5.06 25.56 10.79
N TYR A 29 -4.39 25.42 11.93
CA TYR A 29 -4.20 26.53 12.86
C TYR A 29 -3.34 27.63 12.21
N TYR A 30 -2.14 27.30 11.73
CA TYR A 30 -1.23 28.29 11.11
C TYR A 30 -1.87 29.02 9.92
N LEU A 31 -2.52 28.27 9.01
CA LEU A 31 -3.23 28.80 7.84
C LEU A 31 -4.36 29.77 8.22
N ARG A 32 -4.89 29.71 9.44
CA ARG A 32 -5.99 30.58 9.92
C ARG A 32 -5.52 31.75 10.76
N THR A 33 -4.28 31.75 11.23
CA THR A 33 -3.78 32.73 12.23
C THR A 33 -2.61 33.56 11.73
N ILE A 34 -1.90 33.13 10.69
CA ILE A 34 -0.74 33.84 10.15
C ILE A 34 -1.10 34.40 8.79
N GLU A 35 -0.96 35.72 8.62
CA GLU A 35 -1.13 36.39 7.34
C GLU A 35 0.01 36.01 6.40
N SER A 36 -0.28 35.84 5.11
CA SER A 36 0.69 35.44 4.08
C SER A 36 1.49 34.19 4.42
N PHE A 37 0.88 33.21 5.12
CA PHE A 37 1.59 31.99 5.50
C PHE A 37 2.10 31.18 4.30
N GLU A 38 1.50 31.37 3.12
CA GLU A 38 1.94 30.80 1.84
C GLU A 38 3.39 31.13 1.46
N GLU A 39 3.98 32.19 2.02
CA GLU A 39 5.38 32.55 1.78
C GLU A 39 6.37 31.64 2.53
N TYR A 40 5.90 30.87 3.52
CA TYR A 40 6.74 30.04 4.39
C TYR A 40 6.54 28.53 4.20
N VAL A 41 5.55 28.11 3.40
CA VAL A 41 5.20 26.68 3.26
C VAL A 41 6.01 25.93 2.22
N ASP A 42 6.75 26.63 1.35
CA ASP A 42 7.49 26.01 0.24
C ASP A 42 8.40 24.84 0.68
N PRO A 43 9.20 24.93 1.76
CA PRO A 43 10.02 23.79 2.20
C PRO A 43 9.18 22.60 2.69
N ILE A 44 7.97 22.85 3.19
CA ILE A 44 7.07 21.80 3.70
C ILE A 44 6.38 21.11 2.52
N GLU A 45 5.90 21.90 1.56
CA GLU A 45 5.30 21.41 0.32
C GLU A 45 6.30 20.59 -0.48
N GLU A 46 7.53 21.07 -0.63
CA GLU A 46 8.58 20.33 -1.32
C GLU A 46 8.76 18.93 -0.72
N VAL A 47 8.84 18.80 0.60
CA VAL A 47 8.94 17.48 1.26
C VAL A 47 7.67 16.64 1.07
N ILE A 48 6.48 17.26 1.10
CA ILE A 48 5.21 16.55 0.87
C ILE A 48 5.19 15.94 -0.53
N HIS A 49 5.51 16.73 -1.55
CA HIS A 49 5.36 16.37 -2.96
C HIS A 49 6.50 15.50 -3.49
N THR A 50 7.73 15.79 -3.10
CA THR A 50 8.91 15.06 -3.62
C THR A 50 9.19 13.76 -2.87
N SER A 51 8.74 13.65 -1.61
CA SER A 51 9.19 12.58 -0.72
C SER A 51 8.05 11.88 0.03
N PHE A 52 7.18 12.61 0.71
CA PHE A 52 6.13 11.99 1.56
C PHE A 52 5.06 11.26 0.73
N LEU A 53 4.45 11.96 -0.24
CA LEU A 53 3.44 11.39 -1.13
C LEU A 53 4.01 10.19 -1.91
N PRO A 54 5.17 10.28 -2.60
CA PRO A 54 5.78 9.12 -3.24
C PRO A 54 5.99 7.92 -2.31
N SER A 55 6.50 8.16 -1.09
CA SER A 55 6.73 7.10 -0.11
C SER A 55 5.43 6.41 0.35
N LEU A 56 4.33 7.18 0.51
CA LEU A 56 3.01 6.63 0.81
C LEU A 56 2.49 5.68 -0.29
N PHE A 57 2.76 6.02 -1.55
CA PHE A 57 2.41 5.22 -2.72
C PHE A 57 3.44 4.13 -3.06
N GLY A 58 4.54 4.04 -2.30
CA GLY A 58 5.62 3.10 -2.57
C GLY A 58 6.40 3.38 -3.87
N ARG A 59 6.44 4.65 -4.30
CA ARG A 59 7.12 5.12 -5.51
C ARG A 59 8.42 5.83 -5.16
N ALA A 60 9.41 5.72 -6.05
CA ALA A 60 10.65 6.48 -5.97
C ALA A 60 10.52 7.89 -6.56
N GLU A 61 9.59 8.06 -7.51
CA GLU A 61 9.35 9.31 -8.21
C GLU A 61 8.09 10.02 -7.70
N PRO A 62 8.02 11.36 -7.84
CA PRO A 62 6.81 12.15 -7.63
C PRO A 62 5.56 11.56 -8.28
N LEU A 63 4.38 11.89 -7.74
CA LEU A 63 3.12 11.52 -8.35
C LEU A 63 2.94 12.27 -9.69
N PRO A 64 2.26 11.69 -10.68
CA PRO A 64 1.82 12.44 -11.85
C PRO A 64 0.99 13.66 -11.44
N GLU A 65 1.13 14.77 -12.17
CA GLU A 65 0.45 16.06 -11.85
C GLU A 65 -1.08 15.88 -11.67
N GLU A 66 -1.72 15.12 -12.56
CA GLU A 66 -3.15 14.79 -12.50
C GLU A 66 -3.55 14.10 -11.17
N VAL A 67 -2.70 13.19 -10.68
CA VAL A 67 -2.94 12.46 -9.42
C VAL A 67 -2.64 13.34 -8.21
N GLU A 68 -1.62 14.19 -8.31
CA GLU A 68 -1.27 15.15 -7.28
C GLU A 68 -2.41 16.15 -6.98
N GLU A 69 -3.13 16.58 -8.00
CA GLU A 69 -4.32 17.42 -7.82
C GLU A 69 -5.47 16.70 -7.10
N LEU A 70 -5.65 15.40 -7.40
CA LEU A 70 -6.68 14.54 -6.82
C LEU A 70 -6.38 14.22 -5.35
N VAL A 71 -5.16 13.81 -4.99
CA VAL A 71 -4.79 13.49 -3.59
C VAL A 71 -5.01 14.67 -2.66
N ASN A 72 -4.94 15.89 -3.20
CA ASN A 72 -5.17 17.14 -2.50
C ASN A 72 -6.64 17.41 -2.14
N LEU A 73 -7.58 16.66 -2.70
CA LEU A 73 -9.00 16.69 -2.34
C LEU A 73 -9.25 15.88 -1.06
N SER A 74 -10.43 16.06 -0.44
CA SER A 74 -10.81 15.22 0.69
C SER A 74 -11.19 13.79 0.25
N PRO A 75 -11.19 12.80 1.16
CA PRO A 75 -11.70 11.45 0.87
C PRO A 75 -13.13 11.44 0.29
N ALA A 76 -14.00 12.33 0.76
CA ALA A 76 -15.36 12.45 0.23
C ALA A 76 -15.43 13.03 -1.21
N GLN A 77 -14.30 13.48 -1.74
CA GLN A 77 -14.15 14.09 -3.06
C GLN A 77 -13.20 13.27 -3.96
N GLY A 78 -12.83 12.05 -3.55
CA GLY A 78 -11.92 11.18 -4.30
C GLY A 78 -10.43 11.39 -4.01
N GLY A 79 -10.08 12.27 -3.06
CA GLY A 79 -8.69 12.49 -2.63
C GLY A 79 -8.30 11.71 -1.37
N ILE A 80 -7.16 12.04 -0.79
CA ILE A 80 -6.69 11.46 0.50
C ILE A 80 -6.59 12.51 1.61
N GLY A 81 -6.97 13.77 1.32
CA GLY A 81 -7.10 14.81 2.33
C GLY A 81 -5.77 15.40 2.82
N ILE A 82 -4.71 15.30 2.01
CA ILE A 82 -3.43 16.00 2.21
C ILE A 82 -3.52 17.33 1.47
N PRO A 83 -3.75 18.48 2.13
CA PRO A 83 -4.00 19.74 1.43
C PRO A 83 -2.71 20.36 0.90
N ASP A 84 -2.83 21.04 -0.23
CA ASP A 84 -1.88 22.07 -0.69
C ASP A 84 -2.02 23.31 0.20
N LEU A 85 -1.07 23.46 1.11
CA LEU A 85 -0.95 24.53 2.08
C LEU A 85 -0.81 25.88 1.40
N LYS A 86 -0.04 25.98 0.30
CA LYS A 86 0.19 27.26 -0.40
C LYS A 86 -1.12 27.81 -0.98
N ARG A 87 -1.91 26.95 -1.61
CA ARG A 87 -3.22 27.29 -2.19
C ARG A 87 -4.29 27.51 -1.14
N GLU A 88 -4.23 26.81 0.00
CA GLU A 88 -5.25 26.92 1.05
C GLU A 88 -5.00 28.10 2.01
N SER A 89 -3.75 28.54 2.19
CA SER A 89 -3.37 29.63 3.12
C SER A 89 -4.21 30.90 2.96
N PRO A 90 -4.23 31.58 1.79
CA PRO A 90 -4.97 32.84 1.67
C PRO A 90 -6.47 32.67 1.88
N LYS A 91 -7.03 31.49 1.52
CA LYS A 91 -8.46 31.18 1.70
C LYS A 91 -8.82 30.96 3.15
N GLN A 92 -7.97 30.26 3.91
CA GLN A 92 -8.19 29.96 5.32
C GLN A 92 -8.02 31.21 6.19
N PHE A 93 -6.98 32.00 5.92
CA PHE A 93 -6.74 33.26 6.62
C PHE A 93 -7.88 34.25 6.40
N LYS A 94 -8.24 34.53 5.13
CA LYS A 94 -9.35 35.42 4.79
C LYS A 94 -10.67 35.01 5.45
N ALA A 95 -11.03 33.73 5.38
CA ALA A 95 -12.24 33.23 6.03
C ALA A 95 -12.19 33.39 7.56
N SER A 96 -11.02 33.25 8.18
CA SER A 96 -10.84 33.50 9.62
C SER A 96 -11.09 34.97 9.97
N CYS A 97 -10.54 35.89 9.18
CA CYS A 97 -10.77 37.33 9.30
C CYS A 97 -12.25 37.68 9.11
N ASP A 98 -12.89 37.18 8.06
CA ASP A 98 -14.29 37.47 7.74
C ASP A 98 -15.24 36.99 8.85
N ILE A 99 -15.01 35.79 9.43
CA ILE A 99 -15.82 35.25 10.54
C ILE A 99 -15.64 36.10 11.81
N THR A 100 -14.43 36.57 12.07
CA THR A 100 -14.10 37.28 13.32
C THR A 100 -14.27 38.80 13.22
N ALA A 101 -14.51 39.35 12.02
CA ALA A 101 -14.59 40.79 11.75
C ALA A 101 -15.59 41.52 12.66
N LEU A 102 -16.76 40.93 12.93
CA LEU A 102 -17.76 41.53 13.82
C LEU A 102 -17.25 41.65 15.27
N HIS A 103 -16.55 40.63 15.77
CA HIS A 103 -15.94 40.66 17.10
C HIS A 103 -14.79 41.65 17.17
N VAL A 104 -13.91 41.66 16.16
CA VAL A 104 -12.78 42.59 16.09
C VAL A 104 -13.29 44.03 16.09
N ASN A 105 -14.30 44.35 15.27
CA ASN A 105 -14.89 45.69 15.22
C ASN A 105 -15.50 46.10 16.58
N SER A 106 -16.23 45.20 17.23
CA SER A 106 -16.77 45.44 18.58
C SER A 106 -15.67 45.74 19.61
N ILE A 107 -14.54 45.04 19.54
CA ILE A 107 -13.39 45.25 20.44
C ILE A 107 -12.73 46.60 20.15
N VAL A 108 -12.47 46.90 18.87
CA VAL A 108 -11.81 48.15 18.44
C VAL A 108 -12.66 49.36 18.80
N THR A 109 -13.98 49.27 18.65
CA THR A 109 -14.92 50.36 18.98
C THR A 109 -15.28 50.43 20.46
N GLN A 110 -14.74 49.54 21.30
CA GLN A 110 -15.07 49.42 22.73
C GLN A 110 -16.59 49.36 22.98
N SER A 111 -17.31 48.67 22.08
CA SER A 111 -18.76 48.54 22.18
C SER A 111 -19.17 47.78 23.44
N SER A 112 -20.19 48.28 24.13
CA SER A 112 -20.77 47.63 25.32
C SER A 112 -21.66 46.43 24.98
N THR A 113 -21.99 46.23 23.70
CA THR A 113 -22.84 45.15 23.22
C THR A 113 -22.03 44.14 22.42
N ILE A 114 -22.06 42.88 22.85
CA ILE A 114 -21.43 41.76 22.13
C ILE A 114 -22.25 41.48 20.86
N PRO A 115 -21.60 41.24 19.69
CA PRO A 115 -22.30 40.86 18.47
C PRO A 115 -23.23 39.65 18.69
N ALA A 116 -24.44 39.70 18.13
CA ALA A 116 -25.41 38.63 18.24
C ALA A 116 -24.83 37.33 17.64
N ARG A 117 -24.94 36.22 18.39
CA ARG A 117 -24.43 34.90 17.97
C ARG A 117 -25.03 34.46 16.63
N GLU A 118 -26.27 34.83 16.36
CA GLU A 118 -26.99 34.51 15.12
C GLU A 118 -26.30 35.09 13.88
N LEU A 119 -25.84 36.34 13.95
CA LEU A 119 -25.12 36.99 12.85
C LEU A 119 -23.79 36.29 12.53
N ILE A 120 -23.10 35.80 13.57
CA ILE A 120 -21.84 35.06 13.41
C ILE A 120 -22.10 33.69 12.77
N GLU A 121 -23.15 32.99 13.21
CA GLU A 121 -23.54 31.70 12.62
C GLU A 121 -24.02 31.86 11.16
N GLU A 122 -24.69 32.96 10.84
CA GLU A 122 -25.05 33.30 9.45
C GLU A 122 -23.80 33.52 8.58
N ARG A 123 -22.84 34.33 9.05
CA ARG A 123 -21.54 34.51 8.35
C ARG A 123 -20.79 33.19 8.15
N LYS A 124 -20.75 32.31 9.17
CA LYS A 124 -20.16 30.97 9.02
C LYS A 124 -20.87 30.15 7.96
N ARG A 125 -22.21 30.19 7.88
CA ARG A 125 -22.99 29.48 6.86
C ARG A 125 -22.69 29.98 5.46
N GLU A 126 -22.63 31.30 5.26
CA GLU A 126 -22.26 31.93 3.98
C GLU A 126 -20.88 31.48 3.51
N ILE A 127 -19.86 31.57 4.37
CA ILE A 127 -18.49 31.18 4.06
C ILE A 127 -18.40 29.68 3.75
N ASN A 128 -19.10 28.84 4.52
CA ASN A 128 -19.16 27.40 4.25
C ASN A 128 -19.91 27.06 2.95
N ALA A 129 -20.89 27.86 2.54
CA ALA A 129 -21.57 27.71 1.25
C ALA A 129 -20.64 28.09 0.10
N GLN A 130 -19.91 29.21 0.21
CA GLN A 130 -18.90 29.62 -0.77
C GLN A 130 -17.78 28.59 -0.91
N ARG A 131 -17.28 28.05 0.20
CA ARG A 131 -16.27 26.98 0.20
C ARG A 131 -16.75 25.72 -0.52
N ARG A 132 -18.00 25.30 -0.29
CA ARG A 132 -18.60 24.15 -0.98
C ARG A 132 -18.74 24.40 -2.49
N ALA A 133 -19.18 25.60 -2.89
CA ALA A 133 -19.28 25.96 -4.30
C ALA A 133 -17.90 26.00 -4.99
N ALA A 134 -16.90 26.60 -4.33
CA ALA A 134 -15.52 26.64 -4.83
C ALA A 134 -14.90 25.23 -4.93
N ALA A 135 -15.15 24.37 -3.95
CA ALA A 135 -14.69 22.98 -3.98
C ALA A 135 -15.32 22.19 -5.13
N LYS A 136 -16.62 22.39 -5.39
CA LYS A 136 -17.30 21.77 -6.54
C LYS A 136 -16.68 22.23 -7.87
N SER A 137 -16.52 23.54 -8.07
CA SER A 137 -15.89 24.07 -9.29
C SER A 137 -14.44 23.61 -9.47
N ARG A 138 -13.71 23.36 -8.37
CA ARG A 138 -12.37 22.77 -8.43
C ARG A 138 -12.42 21.32 -8.90
N ILE A 139 -13.35 20.52 -8.38
CA ILE A 139 -13.55 19.13 -8.79
C ILE A 139 -13.86 19.07 -10.29
N ASP A 140 -14.84 19.86 -10.74
CA ASP A 140 -15.24 19.88 -12.16
C ASP A 140 -14.04 20.18 -13.09
N ARG A 141 -13.17 21.10 -12.68
CA ARG A 141 -11.95 21.46 -13.44
C ARG A 141 -10.89 20.35 -13.44
N ILE A 142 -10.70 19.68 -12.31
CA ILE A 142 -9.77 18.55 -12.23
C ILE A 142 -10.29 17.46 -13.16
N ASP A 143 -11.59 17.14 -13.09
CA ASP A 143 -12.23 16.13 -13.91
C ASP A 143 -12.08 16.44 -15.42
N GLU A 144 -12.18 17.71 -15.83
CA GLU A 144 -11.93 18.14 -17.22
C GLU A 144 -10.47 17.94 -17.68
N SER A 145 -9.51 17.89 -16.75
CA SER A 145 -8.08 17.73 -17.05
C SER A 145 -7.57 16.28 -16.99
N LEU A 146 -8.38 15.35 -16.46
CA LEU A 146 -7.97 13.96 -16.27
C LEU A 146 -7.86 13.21 -17.60
N SER A 147 -6.86 12.34 -17.69
CA SER A 147 -6.75 11.35 -18.77
C SER A 147 -7.94 10.38 -18.81
N PRO A 148 -8.29 9.82 -19.99
CA PRO A 148 -9.40 8.88 -20.13
C PRO A 148 -9.32 7.65 -19.20
N ASP A 149 -8.11 7.18 -18.91
CA ASP A 149 -7.87 6.01 -18.06
C ASP A 149 -8.15 6.33 -16.58
N LEU A 150 -7.83 7.54 -16.11
CA LEU A 150 -8.15 7.98 -14.75
C LEU A 150 -9.64 8.31 -14.58
N LEU A 151 -10.26 8.89 -15.62
CA LEU A 151 -11.69 9.19 -15.65
C LEU A 151 -12.57 7.94 -15.47
N GLN A 152 -12.12 6.76 -15.88
CA GLN A 152 -12.86 5.51 -15.67
C GLN A 152 -12.82 5.02 -14.21
N SER A 153 -11.72 5.27 -13.50
CA SER A 153 -11.56 4.90 -12.08
C SER A 153 -12.15 5.93 -11.11
N GLU A 154 -12.24 7.19 -11.53
CA GLU A 154 -12.69 8.33 -10.73
C GLU A 154 -14.01 8.07 -9.99
N PRO A 155 -15.13 7.63 -10.65
CA PRO A 155 -16.42 7.47 -9.99
C PRO A 155 -16.37 6.50 -8.81
N GLN A 156 -15.52 5.47 -8.91
CA GLN A 156 -15.38 4.46 -7.86
C GLN A 156 -14.72 5.03 -6.61
N THR A 157 -13.79 5.98 -6.73
CA THR A 157 -13.16 6.61 -5.56
C THR A 157 -14.11 7.53 -4.79
N ARG A 158 -15.10 8.10 -5.48
CA ARG A 158 -16.10 9.00 -4.89
C ARG A 158 -17.36 8.27 -4.42
N ASP A 159 -17.50 6.97 -4.70
CA ASP A 159 -18.62 6.18 -4.24
C ASP A 159 -18.74 6.19 -2.71
N LYS A 160 -19.97 6.14 -2.21
CA LYS A 160 -20.24 6.16 -0.76
C LYS A 160 -19.57 4.96 -0.10
N GLY A 161 -18.56 5.24 0.72
CA GLY A 161 -17.80 4.23 1.45
C GLY A 161 -16.51 3.79 0.77
N ALA A 162 -16.25 4.17 -0.49
CA ALA A 162 -15.04 3.78 -1.20
C ALA A 162 -13.76 4.25 -0.49
N SER A 163 -13.79 5.44 0.10
CA SER A 163 -12.68 6.01 0.87
C SER A 163 -12.87 5.90 2.39
N SER A 164 -13.76 5.04 2.89
CA SER A 164 -13.98 4.91 4.34
C SER A 164 -12.74 4.38 5.07
N TRP A 165 -11.97 3.51 4.41
CA TRP A 165 -10.73 2.94 4.94
C TRP A 165 -9.67 4.01 5.22
N LEU A 166 -9.63 5.10 4.43
CA LEU A 166 -8.74 6.25 4.66
C LEU A 166 -9.07 7.03 5.94
N ASN A 167 -10.22 6.78 6.58
CA ASN A 167 -10.60 7.41 7.85
C ASN A 167 -10.34 6.50 9.06
N ALA A 168 -10.07 5.20 8.83
CA ALA A 168 -9.80 4.24 9.88
C ALA A 168 -8.51 4.59 10.64
N THR A 169 -8.52 4.42 11.96
CA THR A 169 -7.28 4.38 12.73
C THR A 169 -6.78 2.94 12.72
N PRO A 170 -5.49 2.67 12.46
CA PRO A 170 -4.91 1.32 12.46
C PRO A 170 -4.89 0.77 13.89
N ILE A 171 -6.01 0.20 14.32
CA ILE A 171 -6.18 -0.45 15.62
C ILE A 171 -6.22 -1.95 15.36
N GLU A 172 -5.19 -2.66 15.84
CA GLU A 172 -4.99 -4.09 15.60
C GLU A 172 -6.14 -4.94 16.16
N GLU A 173 -6.60 -4.62 17.38
CA GLU A 173 -7.71 -5.30 18.05
C GLU A 173 -9.03 -5.30 17.24
N HIS A 174 -9.19 -4.32 16.35
CA HIS A 174 -10.39 -4.18 15.51
C HIS A 174 -10.18 -4.65 14.07
N GLY A 175 -9.01 -5.20 13.72
CA GLY A 175 -8.71 -5.61 12.35
C GLY A 175 -8.65 -4.46 11.34
N LEU A 176 -8.34 -3.24 11.80
CA LEU A 176 -8.27 -2.04 10.95
C LEU A 176 -6.85 -1.73 10.44
N VAL A 177 -5.88 -2.58 10.74
CA VAL A 177 -4.49 -2.40 10.35
C VAL A 177 -4.30 -2.97 8.95
N LEU A 178 -4.17 -2.08 7.97
CA LEU A 178 -3.61 -2.44 6.66
C LEU A 178 -2.09 -2.56 6.77
N ASN A 179 -1.55 -3.66 6.24
CA ASN A 179 -0.11 -3.81 6.10
C ASN A 179 0.45 -2.87 5.02
N LYS A 180 1.78 -2.77 4.94
CA LYS A 180 2.48 -1.88 4.02
C LYS A 180 2.08 -2.05 2.56
N ARG A 181 1.92 -3.30 2.08
CA ARG A 181 1.53 -3.60 0.70
C ARG A 181 0.04 -3.30 0.49
N GLU A 182 -0.83 -3.78 1.37
CA GLU A 182 -2.28 -3.52 1.29
C GLU A 182 -2.61 -2.03 1.19
N PHE A 183 -1.98 -1.19 2.02
CA PHE A 183 -2.20 0.25 2.01
C PHE A 183 -1.73 0.90 0.70
N ARG A 184 -0.53 0.55 0.23
CA ARG A 184 0.06 1.09 -1.00
C ARG A 184 -0.72 0.67 -2.24
N ASP A 185 -1.04 -0.62 -2.32
CA ASP A 185 -1.76 -1.17 -3.44
C ASP A 185 -3.17 -0.58 -3.50
N SER A 186 -3.83 -0.43 -2.36
CA SER A 186 -5.14 0.24 -2.28
C SER A 186 -5.07 1.69 -2.79
N LEU A 187 -4.06 2.46 -2.39
CA LEU A 187 -3.85 3.82 -2.92
C LEU A 187 -3.63 3.80 -4.43
N CYS A 188 -2.69 2.98 -4.91
CA CYS A 188 -2.37 2.91 -6.33
C CYS A 188 -3.59 2.50 -7.17
N LEU A 189 -4.38 1.52 -6.72
CA LEU A 189 -5.61 1.10 -7.39
C LEU A 189 -6.65 2.24 -7.47
N CYS A 190 -6.83 3.01 -6.40
CA CYS A 190 -7.74 4.16 -6.41
C CYS A 190 -7.37 5.20 -7.47
N TYR A 191 -6.08 5.38 -7.75
CA TYR A 191 -5.58 6.38 -8.69
C TYR A 191 -5.05 5.77 -9.99
N ASN A 192 -5.47 4.54 -10.33
CA ASN A 192 -5.05 3.80 -11.52
C ASN A 192 -3.52 3.86 -11.77
N LEU A 193 -2.74 3.82 -10.69
CA LEU A 193 -1.29 3.81 -10.75
C LEU A 193 -0.78 2.36 -10.82
N PRO A 194 0.31 2.11 -11.56
CA PRO A 194 0.95 0.81 -11.55
C PRO A 194 1.31 0.37 -10.13
N LEU A 195 0.98 -0.88 -9.80
CA LEU A 195 1.35 -1.48 -8.52
C LEU A 195 2.87 -1.74 -8.49
N PRO A 196 3.61 -1.13 -7.56
CA PRO A 196 5.04 -1.34 -7.47
C PRO A 196 5.35 -2.76 -6.98
N ASN A 197 6.31 -3.44 -7.62
CA ASN A 197 6.80 -4.75 -7.21
C ASN A 197 5.73 -5.86 -7.19
N LEU A 198 4.81 -5.88 -8.17
CA LEU A 198 3.93 -7.02 -8.42
C LEU A 198 4.76 -8.28 -8.60
N ARG A 199 4.73 -9.16 -7.59
CA ARG A 199 5.31 -10.50 -7.69
C ARG A 199 4.31 -11.41 -8.38
N TRP A 200 4.82 -12.32 -9.19
CA TRP A 200 3.99 -13.39 -9.75
C TRP A 200 3.60 -14.38 -8.65
N GLY A 201 2.44 -14.98 -8.80
CA GLY A 201 1.91 -16.01 -7.91
C GLY A 201 0.97 -16.92 -8.69
N VAL A 202 0.67 -18.10 -8.13
CA VAL A 202 -0.27 -19.05 -8.71
C VAL A 202 -1.50 -19.09 -7.82
N ARG A 203 -2.69 -19.03 -8.39
CA ARG A 203 -3.96 -19.15 -7.66
C ARG A 203 -4.89 -20.13 -8.33
N SER A 204 -5.79 -20.72 -7.55
CA SER A 204 -6.79 -21.62 -8.10
C SER A 204 -7.93 -20.85 -8.77
N LEU A 205 -8.47 -21.38 -9.88
CA LEU A 205 -9.71 -20.89 -10.52
C LEU A 205 -10.93 -21.77 -10.19
N THR A 206 -10.71 -22.85 -9.44
CA THR A 206 -11.74 -23.79 -8.99
C THR A 206 -11.44 -24.21 -7.55
N GLU A 207 -12.41 -24.80 -6.86
CA GLU A 207 -12.11 -25.45 -5.58
C GLU A 207 -11.22 -26.68 -5.83
N ILE A 208 -10.22 -26.89 -4.98
CA ILE A 208 -9.35 -28.07 -5.00
C ILE A 208 -9.50 -28.80 -3.67
N PRO A 209 -10.10 -30.01 -3.65
CA PRO A 209 -10.23 -30.80 -2.45
C PRO A 209 -8.87 -31.18 -1.84
N GLN A 210 -8.83 -31.32 -0.51
CA GLN A 210 -7.67 -31.84 0.20
C GLN A 210 -7.20 -33.18 -0.39
N GLY A 211 -5.88 -33.35 -0.52
CA GLY A 211 -5.26 -34.56 -1.05
C GLY A 211 -5.23 -34.64 -2.58
N SER A 212 -5.78 -33.66 -3.29
CA SER A 212 -5.71 -33.61 -4.76
C SER A 212 -4.30 -33.31 -5.24
N PHE A 213 -3.89 -33.97 -6.33
CA PHE A 213 -2.70 -33.57 -7.08
C PHE A 213 -2.94 -32.21 -7.73
N VAL A 214 -1.97 -31.30 -7.61
CA VAL A 214 -2.05 -29.93 -8.13
C VAL A 214 -1.19 -29.78 -9.38
N CYS A 215 0.12 -29.92 -9.23
CA CYS A 215 1.09 -29.85 -10.32
C CYS A 215 2.41 -30.51 -9.91
N GLU A 216 3.33 -30.62 -10.86
CA GLU A 216 4.69 -31.09 -10.61
C GLU A 216 5.67 -29.91 -10.61
N TYR A 217 6.71 -29.96 -9.77
CA TYR A 217 7.86 -29.07 -9.89
C TYR A 217 8.83 -29.58 -10.95
N THR A 218 8.88 -28.89 -12.10
CA THR A 218 9.72 -29.29 -13.24
C THR A 218 10.75 -28.22 -13.55
N GLY A 219 11.94 -28.65 -13.95
CA GLY A 219 13.00 -27.79 -14.47
C GLY A 219 14.22 -28.61 -14.89
N ASP A 220 15.37 -27.96 -14.97
CA ASP A 220 16.64 -28.60 -15.29
C ASP A 220 17.13 -29.41 -14.08
N LEU A 221 17.47 -30.68 -14.30
CA LEU A 221 18.09 -31.51 -13.27
C LEU A 221 19.61 -31.25 -13.27
N ILE A 222 20.11 -30.68 -12.19
CA ILE A 222 21.53 -30.33 -12.03
C ILE A 222 22.10 -30.94 -10.74
N SER A 223 23.42 -31.11 -10.69
CA SER A 223 24.12 -31.52 -9.47
C SER A 223 24.30 -30.33 -8.53
N ASP A 224 24.47 -30.58 -7.23
CA ASP A 224 24.74 -29.53 -6.25
C ASP A 224 25.97 -28.69 -6.62
N THR A 225 27.01 -29.29 -7.22
CA THR A 225 28.20 -28.55 -7.69
C THR A 225 27.90 -27.54 -8.79
N GLU A 226 26.94 -27.85 -9.67
CA GLU A 226 26.49 -26.94 -10.72
C GLU A 226 25.58 -25.87 -10.14
N ALA A 227 24.73 -26.23 -9.17
CA ALA A 227 23.88 -25.29 -8.46
C ALA A 227 24.68 -24.24 -7.69
N ASP A 228 25.72 -24.65 -6.96
CA ASP A 228 26.64 -23.76 -6.23
C ASP A 228 27.43 -22.81 -7.15
N ALA A 229 27.57 -23.17 -8.43
CA ALA A 229 28.24 -22.34 -9.43
C ALA A 229 27.31 -21.31 -10.10
N ARG A 230 25.99 -21.35 -9.83
CA ARG A 230 25.03 -20.41 -10.40
C ARG A 230 24.91 -19.16 -9.54
N ASP A 231 24.76 -18.01 -10.20
CA ASP A 231 24.60 -16.72 -9.54
C ASP A 231 23.19 -16.51 -8.96
N ASP A 232 22.19 -17.29 -9.41
CA ASP A 232 20.79 -17.14 -9.04
C ASP A 232 20.19 -18.47 -8.57
N ASP A 233 19.88 -18.53 -7.28
CA ASP A 233 19.37 -19.69 -6.55
C ASP A 233 17.88 -19.57 -6.19
N ASP A 234 17.14 -18.61 -6.79
CA ASP A 234 15.73 -18.33 -6.42
C ASP A 234 14.76 -19.47 -6.76
N TYR A 235 15.11 -20.34 -7.73
CA TYR A 235 14.23 -21.35 -8.32
C TYR A 235 14.75 -22.78 -8.16
N LEU A 236 15.59 -23.02 -7.17
CA LEU A 236 16.14 -24.34 -6.86
C LEU A 236 15.19 -25.15 -5.96
N PHE A 237 15.06 -26.44 -6.26
CA PHE A 237 14.37 -27.41 -5.43
C PHE A 237 15.28 -28.61 -5.14
N ASP A 238 15.68 -28.77 -3.88
CA ASP A 238 16.58 -29.84 -3.45
C ASP A 238 15.93 -31.23 -3.47
N LEU A 239 16.62 -32.21 -4.05
CA LEU A 239 16.22 -33.62 -4.07
C LEU A 239 16.98 -34.42 -3.00
N ASP A 240 16.95 -34.01 -1.73
CA ASP A 240 17.73 -34.62 -0.63
C ASP A 240 17.69 -36.17 -0.61
N CYS A 241 18.72 -36.88 -1.05
CA CYS A 241 18.75 -38.34 -0.97
C CYS A 241 19.37 -38.79 0.37
N LYS A 242 18.56 -39.30 1.31
CA LYS A 242 19.05 -39.77 2.62
C LYS A 242 20.00 -40.98 2.55
N GLU A 243 19.98 -41.73 1.44
CA GLU A 243 20.74 -42.97 1.29
C GLU A 243 22.13 -42.75 0.66
N ASN A 244 22.32 -41.66 -0.11
CA ASN A 244 23.58 -41.35 -0.78
C ASN A 244 23.96 -39.88 -0.57
N ALA A 245 24.57 -39.59 0.59
CA ALA A 245 25.00 -38.24 0.97
C ALA A 245 26.12 -37.64 0.09
N HIS A 246 26.67 -38.40 -0.86
CA HIS A 246 27.78 -37.98 -1.73
C HIS A 246 27.36 -37.49 -3.12
N GLU A 247 26.12 -37.75 -3.55
CA GLU A 247 25.58 -37.30 -4.85
C GLU A 247 24.20 -36.67 -4.64
N LEU A 248 24.19 -35.36 -4.41
CA LEU A 248 22.98 -34.56 -4.27
C LEU A 248 22.67 -33.85 -5.60
N TYR A 249 21.39 -33.77 -5.89
CA TYR A 249 20.85 -33.15 -7.10
C TYR A 249 19.73 -32.19 -6.70
N CYS A 250 19.51 -31.19 -7.54
CA CYS A 250 18.38 -30.28 -7.42
C CYS A 250 17.72 -30.06 -8.79
N ILE A 251 16.48 -29.57 -8.75
CA ILE A 251 15.75 -29.11 -9.93
C ILE A 251 15.86 -27.59 -9.97
N ASP A 252 16.47 -27.05 -11.02
CA ASP A 252 16.54 -25.62 -11.29
C ASP A 252 15.46 -25.21 -12.30
N ALA A 253 14.48 -24.42 -11.84
CA ALA A 253 13.41 -23.92 -12.68
C ALA A 253 13.65 -22.49 -13.23
N LYS A 254 14.88 -21.96 -13.14
CA LYS A 254 15.21 -20.59 -13.54
C LYS A 254 14.97 -20.36 -15.03
N HIS A 255 15.62 -21.17 -15.87
CA HIS A 255 15.58 -21.03 -17.34
C HIS A 255 14.49 -21.90 -17.96
N TYR A 256 14.33 -23.12 -17.48
CA TYR A 256 13.33 -24.07 -17.95
C TYR A 256 12.50 -24.52 -16.76
N GLY A 257 11.19 -24.33 -16.81
CA GLY A 257 10.28 -24.76 -15.76
C GLY A 257 8.83 -24.56 -16.16
N ASN A 258 7.92 -25.19 -15.43
CA ASN A 258 6.48 -25.05 -15.67
C ASN A 258 5.86 -24.01 -14.70
N ILE A 259 4.54 -24.04 -14.53
CA ILE A 259 3.81 -23.12 -13.63
C ILE A 259 4.29 -23.16 -12.17
N SER A 260 4.88 -24.27 -11.71
CA SER A 260 5.30 -24.46 -10.32
C SER A 260 6.36 -23.46 -9.87
N ARG A 261 7.17 -22.95 -10.79
CA ARG A 261 8.23 -21.98 -10.51
C ARG A 261 7.69 -20.65 -9.95
N PHE A 262 6.40 -20.39 -10.13
CA PHE A 262 5.72 -19.17 -9.67
C PHE A 262 4.92 -19.40 -8.38
N ILE A 263 4.94 -20.59 -7.79
CA ILE A 263 4.23 -20.89 -6.52
C ILE A 263 5.05 -20.30 -5.38
N ASN A 264 4.47 -19.33 -4.67
CA ASN A 264 5.17 -18.60 -3.61
C ASN A 264 5.31 -19.39 -2.30
N HIS A 265 6.15 -18.84 -1.42
CA HIS A 265 6.30 -19.35 -0.07
C HIS A 265 5.14 -18.94 0.85
N SER A 266 4.67 -19.88 1.68
CA SER A 266 3.92 -19.56 2.90
C SER A 266 4.42 -20.38 4.09
N CYS A 267 4.42 -19.76 5.28
CA CYS A 267 4.66 -20.46 6.55
C CYS A 267 3.47 -21.34 6.96
N GLU A 268 2.27 -21.07 6.44
CA GLU A 268 1.07 -21.91 6.56
C GLU A 268 0.59 -22.34 5.15
N PRO A 269 1.36 -23.21 4.47
CA PRO A 269 1.10 -23.56 3.08
C PRO A 269 -0.19 -24.34 2.90
N ASN A 270 -0.73 -24.33 1.68
CA ASN A 270 -1.88 -25.13 1.29
C ASN A 270 -1.53 -26.29 0.34
N VAL A 271 -0.30 -26.36 -0.16
CA VAL A 271 0.24 -27.54 -0.85
C VAL A 271 1.55 -28.01 -0.24
N PHE A 272 1.87 -29.28 -0.45
CA PHE A 272 3.13 -29.88 -0.01
C PHE A 272 3.75 -30.76 -1.11
N PRO A 273 5.09 -30.77 -1.22
CA PRO A 273 5.79 -31.59 -2.20
C PRO A 273 5.89 -33.05 -1.74
N ILE A 274 5.64 -33.98 -2.67
CA ILE A 274 5.79 -35.42 -2.50
C ILE A 274 6.73 -35.95 -3.58
N ARG A 275 7.63 -36.86 -3.19
CA ARG A 275 8.50 -37.59 -4.13
C ARG A 275 7.74 -38.73 -4.79
N VAL A 276 7.72 -38.75 -6.11
CA VAL A 276 7.00 -39.75 -6.90
C VAL A 276 7.95 -40.40 -7.92
N PHE A 277 7.81 -41.71 -8.09
CA PHE A 277 8.53 -42.51 -9.06
C PHE A 277 7.51 -43.12 -10.02
N ILE A 278 7.60 -42.77 -11.31
CA ILE A 278 6.64 -43.22 -12.35
C ILE A 278 7.34 -44.15 -13.33
N HIS A 279 8.25 -43.60 -14.14
CA HIS A 279 8.90 -44.35 -15.23
C HIS A 279 10.18 -45.08 -14.81
N HIS A 280 10.87 -44.56 -13.79
CA HIS A 280 12.08 -45.15 -13.22
C HIS A 280 11.98 -45.15 -11.69
N ARG A 281 12.85 -45.94 -11.06
CA ARG A 281 12.96 -46.07 -9.60
C ARG A 281 14.34 -45.66 -9.06
N ASP A 282 15.12 -44.93 -9.87
CA ASP A 282 16.37 -44.33 -9.39
C ASP A 282 16.06 -43.31 -8.29
N LEU A 283 16.41 -43.64 -7.05
CA LEU A 283 16.11 -42.86 -5.85
C LEU A 283 16.78 -41.48 -5.85
N ARG A 284 17.78 -41.25 -6.69
CA ARG A 284 18.46 -39.96 -6.85
C ARG A 284 17.62 -38.92 -7.58
N PHE A 285 16.65 -39.37 -8.40
CA PHE A 285 15.90 -38.49 -9.30
C PHE A 285 14.38 -38.56 -9.09
N PRO A 286 13.86 -38.38 -7.85
CA PRO A 286 12.42 -38.36 -7.64
C PRO A 286 11.78 -37.20 -8.42
N ARG A 287 10.57 -37.43 -8.96
CA ARG A 287 9.72 -36.33 -9.44
C ARG A 287 9.06 -35.67 -8.24
N ILE A 288 8.93 -34.36 -8.26
CA ILE A 288 8.34 -33.59 -7.15
C ILE A 288 6.91 -33.21 -7.51
N ALA A 289 5.93 -33.87 -6.91
CA ALA A 289 4.51 -33.60 -7.13
C ALA A 289 3.91 -32.84 -5.94
N PHE A 290 3.22 -31.73 -6.19
CA PHE A 290 2.48 -31.01 -5.17
C PHE A 290 1.07 -31.58 -4.99
N PHE A 291 0.70 -31.77 -3.73
CA PHE A 291 -0.64 -32.18 -3.32
C PHE A 291 -1.24 -31.16 -2.36
N ALA A 292 -2.56 -31.01 -2.39
CA ALA A 292 -3.28 -30.13 -1.49
C ALA A 292 -3.24 -30.65 -0.03
N LEU A 293 -2.71 -29.84 0.89
CA LEU A 293 -2.68 -30.14 2.33
C LEU A 293 -4.05 -29.97 2.98
N LYS A 294 -4.85 -29.07 2.42
CA LYS A 294 -6.20 -28.67 2.87
C LYS A 294 -7.02 -28.31 1.64
N GLU A 295 -8.32 -28.10 1.84
CA GLU A 295 -9.17 -27.53 0.80
C GLU A 295 -8.65 -26.15 0.37
N ILE A 296 -8.57 -25.92 -0.94
CA ILE A 296 -8.14 -24.65 -1.56
C ILE A 296 -9.36 -24.07 -2.27
N ASN A 297 -9.79 -22.89 -1.87
CA ASN A 297 -10.96 -22.25 -2.46
C ASN A 297 -10.63 -21.61 -3.81
N VAL A 298 -11.67 -21.22 -4.54
CA VAL A 298 -11.51 -20.39 -5.73
C VAL A 298 -10.76 -19.10 -5.36
N HIS A 299 -9.75 -18.75 -6.16
CA HIS A 299 -8.87 -17.59 -6.01
C HIS A 299 -7.87 -17.61 -4.86
N ASP A 300 -7.86 -18.66 -4.03
CA ASP A 300 -6.78 -18.84 -3.05
C ASP A 300 -5.43 -18.97 -3.77
N GLU A 301 -4.43 -18.25 -3.28
CA GLU A 301 -3.05 -18.40 -3.73
C GLU A 301 -2.52 -19.77 -3.30
N ILE A 302 -1.87 -20.48 -4.22
CA ILE A 302 -1.21 -21.75 -3.99
C ILE A 302 0.19 -21.45 -3.48
N CYS A 303 0.52 -21.97 -2.30
CA CYS A 303 1.79 -21.73 -1.63
C CYS A 303 2.34 -23.01 -0.98
N PHE A 304 3.66 -23.17 -0.98
CA PHE A 304 4.35 -24.25 -0.25
C PHE A 304 5.43 -23.70 0.70
N ASN A 305 5.95 -24.56 1.58
CA ASN A 305 7.06 -24.18 2.44
C ASN A 305 8.39 -24.43 1.72
N TYR A 306 9.16 -23.37 1.46
CA TYR A 306 10.46 -23.42 0.78
C TYR A 306 11.56 -24.04 1.66
N GLY A 307 11.33 -24.13 2.98
CA GLY A 307 12.25 -24.74 3.92
C GLY A 307 13.31 -23.79 4.47
N ASP A 308 13.99 -24.24 5.52
CA ASP A 308 14.96 -23.43 6.26
C ASP A 308 16.24 -23.13 5.47
N ARG A 309 16.64 -24.00 4.52
CA ARG A 309 17.82 -23.78 3.68
C ARG A 309 17.66 -22.51 2.84
N PHE A 310 16.55 -22.38 2.12
CA PHE A 310 16.21 -21.18 1.35
C PHE A 310 16.28 -19.92 2.24
N TRP A 311 15.58 -19.94 3.37
CA TRP A 311 15.51 -18.79 4.27
C TRP A 311 16.81 -18.54 5.05
N SER A 312 17.75 -19.49 5.14
CA SER A 312 19.06 -19.26 5.73
C SER A 312 19.96 -18.39 4.84
N VAL A 313 19.74 -18.45 3.53
CA VAL A 313 20.45 -17.66 2.52
C VAL A 313 19.73 -16.33 2.29
N LYS A 314 18.45 -16.39 1.90
CA LYS A 314 17.68 -15.23 1.41
C LYS A 314 17.26 -14.22 2.48
N ARG A 315 17.27 -14.60 3.77
CA ARG A 315 16.98 -13.65 4.87
C ARG A 315 17.95 -12.47 4.96
N LYS A 316 19.11 -12.55 4.31
CA LYS A 316 20.05 -11.42 4.21
C LYS A 316 19.58 -10.36 3.21
N GLU A 317 18.71 -10.73 2.28
CA GLU A 317 18.24 -9.88 1.17
C GLU A 317 16.80 -9.41 1.41
N PHE A 318 15.90 -10.31 1.82
CA PHE A 318 14.50 -9.99 2.10
C PHE A 318 13.87 -10.91 3.15
N PHE A 319 12.76 -10.46 3.72
CA PHE A 319 11.97 -11.21 4.70
C PHE A 319 10.71 -11.80 4.08
N CYS A 320 10.11 -12.78 4.77
CA CYS A 320 8.87 -13.41 4.33
C CYS A 320 7.67 -12.47 4.46
N GLU A 321 6.92 -12.33 3.36
CA GLU A 321 5.72 -11.49 3.24
C GLU A 321 4.42 -12.31 3.22
N CYS A 322 4.41 -13.58 3.66
CA CYS A 322 3.23 -14.45 3.55
C CYS A 322 2.03 -14.03 4.43
N ALA A 323 2.16 -12.98 5.23
CA ALA A 323 1.14 -12.40 6.11
C ALA A 323 0.50 -13.35 7.15
N THR A 324 0.94 -14.61 7.25
CA THR A 324 0.39 -15.57 8.22
C THR A 324 0.73 -15.15 9.67
N PRO A 325 -0.20 -15.31 10.64
CA PRO A 325 0.04 -14.97 12.04
C PRO A 325 1.21 -15.73 12.65
N SER A 326 1.50 -16.96 12.19
CA SER A 326 2.62 -17.78 12.62
C SER A 326 3.88 -17.67 11.74
N CYS A 327 3.98 -16.64 10.87
CA CYS A 327 5.13 -16.46 9.99
C CYS A 327 6.47 -16.45 10.75
N LYS A 328 7.34 -17.42 10.42
CA LYS A 328 8.64 -17.68 11.07
C LYS A 328 9.79 -16.83 10.53
N TYR A 329 9.63 -16.25 9.34
CA TYR A 329 10.70 -15.58 8.61
C TYR A 329 10.38 -14.10 8.34
N ARG A 330 9.44 -13.51 9.10
CA ARG A 330 9.11 -12.08 9.01
C ARG A 330 10.27 -11.23 9.52
N ASP A 331 10.28 -9.96 9.14
CA ASP A 331 11.11 -8.97 9.82
C ASP A 331 10.54 -8.71 11.22
N HIS A 332 11.37 -8.85 12.25
CA HIS A 332 11.00 -8.56 13.63
C HIS A 332 11.44 -7.15 14.07
N ASN A 333 12.15 -6.41 13.20
CA ASN A 333 12.72 -5.10 13.48
C ASN A 333 12.06 -3.95 12.68
N GLY A 334 10.96 -4.19 11.97
CA GLY A 334 10.30 -3.22 11.06
C GLY A 334 8.87 -2.86 11.43
#